data_AF-A0A7V0L0P9-F1
#
_entry.id   AF-A0A7V0L0P9-F1
#
_cell.length_a   1.000
_cell.length_b   1.000
_cell.length_c   1.000
_cell.angle_alpha   90.00
_cell.angle_beta   90.00
_cell.angle_gamma   90.00
#
_symmetry.space_group_name_H-M   'P 1'
#
loop_
_entity.id
_entity.type
_entity.pdbx_description
1 polymer ?
#
loop_
_entity_poly.entity_id
_entity_poly.type
_entity_poly.pdbx_seq_one_letter_code
_entity_poly.pdbx_strand_id
1 'polypeptide(L)' 'MKLRYEEVSLHLKHTFRLHGGSKDRVKVLIAYLEHEGLIGLGEADPSKYY' A
#
# COMPACT_ATOMS: atom_id res chain seq x y z
N MET A 1 19.22 -9.96 -7.53
CA MET A 1 18.24 -9.02 -6.97
C MET A 1 16.88 -9.35 -7.57
N LYS A 2 15.84 -9.50 -6.76
CA LYS A 2 14.49 -9.84 -7.22
C LYS A 2 13.47 -8.92 -6.57
N LEU A 3 12.63 -8.29 -7.39
CA LEU A 3 11.55 -7.42 -6.94
C LEU A 3 10.21 -8.12 -7.17
N ARG A 4 9.36 -8.14 -6.16
CA ARG A 4 7.93 -8.49 -6.28
C ARG A 4 7.10 -7.47 -5.51
N TYR A 5 5.84 -7.33 -5.88
CA TYR A 5 4.89 -6.53 -5.12
C TYR A 5 3.55 -7.25 -5.02
N GLU A 6 2.77 -6.89 -4.01
CA GLU A 6 1.39 -7.34 -3.87
C GLU A 6 0.48 -6.17 -3.50
N GLU A 7 -0.78 -6.24 -3.91
CA GLU A 7 -1.81 -5.28 -3.50
C GLU A 7 -2.47 -5.78 -2.20
N VAL A 8 -2.47 -4.93 -1.18
CA VAL A 8 -3.09 -5.20 0.13
C VAL A 8 -4.21 -4.21 0.36
N SER A 9 -5.39 -4.72 0.74
CA SER A 9 -6.50 -3.87 1.18
C SER A 9 -6.46 -3.69 2.70
N LEU A 10 -6.08 -2.51 3.14
CA LEU A 10 -6.07 -2.14 4.56
C LEU A 10 -7.44 -1.65 4.99
N HIS A 11 -7.85 -2.05 6.20
CA HIS A 11 -8.98 -1.43 6.89
C HIS A 11 -8.51 -0.23 7.69
N LEU A 12 -9.19 0.89 7.52
CA LEU A 12 -8.98 2.09 8.31
C LEU A 12 -9.69 1.94 9.65
N LYS A 13 -9.07 2.46 10.71
CA LYS A 13 -9.65 2.42 12.07
C LYS A 13 -10.98 3.18 12.16
N HIS A 14 -11.13 4.21 11.33
CA HIS A 14 -12.31 5.05 11.24
C HIS A 14 -12.57 5.41 9.77
N THR A 15 -13.80 5.83 9.48
CA THR A 15 -14.15 6.37 8.17
C THR A 15 -13.34 7.62 7.87
N PHE A 16 -12.54 7.55 6.81
CA PHE A 16 -11.75 8.66 6.31
C PHE A 16 -12.52 9.38 5.21
N ARG A 17 -12.66 10.71 5.32
CA ARG A 17 -13.44 11.53 4.39
C ARG A 17 -12.58 12.62 3.77
N LEU A 18 -12.62 12.70 2.44
CA LEU A 18 -12.06 13.79 1.64
C LEU A 18 -13.16 14.43 0.80
N HIS A 19 -12.86 15.56 0.17
CA HIS A 19 -13.81 16.33 -0.63
C HIS A 19 -14.56 15.48 -1.69
N GLY A 20 -13.92 14.45 -2.24
CA GLY A 20 -14.49 13.55 -3.26
C GLY A 20 -15.17 12.28 -2.73
N GLY A 21 -15.27 12.07 -1.41
CA GLY A 21 -15.95 10.89 -0.85
C GLY A 21 -15.39 10.42 0.50
N SER A 22 -15.93 9.31 1.01
CA SER A 22 -15.46 8.63 2.21
C SER A 22 -15.02 7.21 1.91
N LYS A 23 -14.05 6.70 2.66
CA LYS A 23 -13.56 5.33 2.58
C LYS A 23 -13.25 4.76 3.95
N ASP A 24 -13.51 3.46 4.11
CA ASP A 24 -13.09 2.66 5.28
C ASP A 24 -11.96 1.69 4.91
N ARG A 25 -11.61 1.61 3.62
CA ARG A 25 -10.53 0.76 3.11
C ARG A 25 -9.64 1.53 2.15
N VAL A 26 -8.35 1.17 2.12
CA VAL A 26 -7.37 1.68 1.15
C VAL A 26 -6.60 0.52 0.54
N LYS A 27 -6.22 0.65 -0.73
CA LYS A 27 -5.37 -0.31 -1.43
C LYS A 27 -3.95 0.23 -1.40
N VAL A 28 -3.02 -0.53 -0.84
CA VAL A 28 -1.59 -0.20 -0.83
C VAL A 28 -0.83 -1.28 -1.57
N LEU A 29 0.33 -0.92 -2.11
CA LEU A 29 1.29 -1.87 -2.68
C LEU A 29 2.40 -2.11 -1.68
N ILE A 30 2.64 -3.37 -1.33
CA ILE A 30 3.79 -3.78 -0.54
C ILE A 30 4.83 -4.37 -1.49
N ALA A 31 6.00 -3.74 -1.55
CA ALA A 31 7.14 -4.17 -2.35
C ALA A 31 8.12 -4.99 -1.50
N TYR A 32 8.61 -6.06 -2.08
CA TYR A 32 9.62 -6.94 -1.48
C TYR A 32 10.83 -6.97 -2.40
N LEU A 33 11.97 -6.53 -1.87
CA LEU A 33 13.25 -6.55 -2.55
C LEU A 33 14.15 -7.61 -1.91
N GLU A 34 14.41 -8.68 -2.66
CA GLU A 34 15.28 -9.77 -2.22
C GLU A 34 16.70 -9.59 -2.77
N HIS A 35 17.67 -9.60 -1.87
CA HIS A 35 19.09 -9.54 -2.18
C HIS A 35 19.89 -10.34 -1.14
N GLU A 36 20.63 -11.36 -1.59
CA GLU A 36 21.50 -12.19 -0.72
C GLU A 36 20.78 -12.81 0.49
N GLY A 37 19.53 -13.24 0.30
CA GLY A 37 18.70 -13.82 1.36
C GLY A 37 18.08 -12.79 2.32
N LEU A 38 18.41 -11.50 2.17
CA LEU A 38 17.77 -10.40 2.89
C LEU A 38 16.54 -9.91 2.11
N ILE A 39 15.49 -9.56 2.85
CA ILE A 39 14.26 -9.01 2.30
C ILE A 39 14.07 -7.59 2.85
N GLY A 40 14.19 -6.61 1.96
CA GLY A 40 13.76 -5.24 2.20
C GLY A 40 12.28 -5.08 1.88
N LEU A 41 11.57 -4.30 2.70
CA LEU A 41 10.17 -3.96 2.50
C LEU A 41 10.03 -2.49 2.10
N GLY A 42 9.10 -2.21 1.20
CA GLY A 42 8.67 -0.87 0.84
C GLY A 42 7.15 -0.81 0.71
N GLU A 43 6.58 0.38 0.88
CA GLU A 43 5.14 0.62 0.77
C GLU A 43 4.87 1.79 -0.19
N ALA A 44 3.80 1.67 -0.96
CA ALA A 44 3.21 2.78 -1.70
C ALA A 44 1.69 2.80 -1.52
N ASP A 45 1.11 3.97 -1.26
CA ASP A 45 -0.34 4.22 -1.30
C ASP A 45 -0.64 5.05 -2.57
N PRO A 46 -0.89 4.41 -3.73
CA PRO A 46 -1.18 5.13 -4.96
C PRO A 46 -2.61 5.69 -4.92
N SER A 47 -2.73 7.02 -4.82
CA SER A 47 -3.99 7.72 -4.92
C SER A 47 -4.12 8.43 -6.27
N LYS A 48 -5.37 8.56 -6.73
CA LYS A 48 -5.71 9.41 -7.89
C LYS A 48 -6.04 10.85 -7.47
N TYR A 49 -6.13 11.11 -6.17
CA TYR A 49 -6.65 12.34 -5.59
C TYR A 49 -5.61 13.12 -4.76
N TYR A 50 -4.41 12.57 -4.60
CA TYR A 50 -3.21 13.24 -4.10
C TYR A 50 -2.00 12.74 -4.89
#